data_AF-A0AA89AJ37-F1
#
_entry.id   AF-A0AA89AJ37-F1
#
_cell.length_a   1.000
_cell.length_b   1.000
_cell.length_c   1.000
_cell.angle_alpha   90.00
_cell.angle_beta   90.00
_cell.angle_gamma   90.00
#
_symmetry.space_group_name_H-M   'P 1'
#
loop_
_entity.id
_entity.type
_entity.pdbx_description
1 polymer ?
#
loop_
_entity_poly.entity_id
_entity_poly.type
_entity_poly.pdbx_seq_one_letter_code
_entity_poly.pdbx_strand_id
1 'polypeptide(L)'
;MSIVRKWLSTAVDQHNHATILRFMRLYPPLDLEEEGLQAYVGYLKKVISMRSRLEFDQLVELMEQLYSFSSVGNQGQDNPSSCVPAYGICSKASLRY
;
A
#
# COMPACT_ATOMS: atom_id res chain seq x y z
N MET A 1 23.60 -24.73 7.78
CA MET A 1 24.59 -23.76 8.30
C MET A 1 25.28 -23.04 7.15
N SER A 2 25.01 -21.75 6.94
CA SER A 2 25.96 -20.79 6.34
C SER A 2 25.69 -19.41 6.92
N ILE A 3 26.74 -18.62 7.19
CA ILE A 3 26.61 -17.30 7.82
C ILE A 3 25.73 -16.38 6.95
N VAL A 4 25.91 -16.43 5.62
CA VAL A 4 25.20 -15.58 4.65
C VAL A 4 23.69 -15.81 4.69
N ARG A 5 23.22 -17.06 4.85
CA ARG A 5 21.80 -17.39 5.00
C ARG A 5 21.19 -16.78 6.27
N LYS A 6 21.94 -16.82 7.39
CA LYS A 6 21.50 -16.24 8.67
C LYS A 6 21.38 -14.71 8.56
N TRP A 7 22.35 -14.07 7.92
CA TRP A 7 22.33 -12.62 7.71
C TRP A 7 21.22 -12.18 6.76
N LEU A 8 20.93 -12.94 5.70
CA LEU A 8 19.80 -12.66 4.82
C LEU A 8 18.48 -12.74 5.56
N SER A 9 18.26 -13.78 6.36
CA SER A 9 17.05 -13.91 7.18
C SER A 9 16.87 -12.70 8.09
N THR A 10 17.93 -12.26 8.78
CA THR A 10 17.88 -11.07 9.62
C THR A 10 17.60 -9.79 8.84
N ALA A 11 18.19 -9.63 7.65
CA ALA A 11 17.94 -8.47 6.79
C ALA A 11 16.50 -8.45 6.25
N VAL A 12 15.95 -9.62 5.92
CA VAL A 12 14.54 -9.81 5.51
C VAL A 12 13.61 -9.48 6.67
N ASP A 13 13.91 -9.90 7.90
CA ASP A 13 13.11 -9.57 9.08
C ASP A 13 13.11 -8.05 9.38
N GLN A 14 14.25 -7.39 9.18
CA GLN A 14 14.38 -5.93 9.34
C GLN A 14 13.83 -5.12 8.17
N HIS A 15 13.35 -5.77 7.10
CA HIS A 15 12.83 -5.14 5.88
C HIS A 15 13.79 -4.13 5.22
N ASN A 16 15.10 -4.28 5.45
CA ASN A 16 16.08 -3.35 4.92
C ASN A 16 16.33 -3.64 3.43
N HIS A 17 15.56 -2.95 2.58
CA HIS A 17 15.60 -3.06 1.11
C HIS A 17 17.03 -3.01 0.55
N ALA A 18 17.86 -2.07 1.03
CA ALA A 18 19.20 -1.85 0.49
C ALA A 18 20.13 -3.04 0.78
N THR A 19 20.05 -3.59 1.98
CA THR A 19 20.87 -4.74 2.39
C THR A 19 20.48 -6.01 1.66
N ILE A 20 19.17 -6.24 1.46
CA ILE A 20 18.66 -7.42 0.73
C ILE A 20 19.11 -7.39 -0.74
N LEU A 21 18.99 -6.25 -1.42
CA LEU A 21 19.45 -6.11 -2.81
C LEU A 21 20.97 -6.28 -2.94
N ARG A 22 21.73 -5.88 -1.91
CA ARG A 22 23.18 -6.08 -1.88
C ARG A 22 23.56 -7.56 -1.76
N PHE A 23 22.84 -8.32 -0.93
CA PHE A 23 22.98 -9.79 -0.89
C PHE A 23 22.59 -10.43 -2.22
N MET A 24 21.51 -9.95 -2.85
CA MET A 24 21.07 -10.47 -4.15
C MET A 24 22.11 -10.33 -5.26
N ARG A 25 22.89 -9.24 -5.24
CA ARG A 25 24.03 -9.06 -6.16
C ARG A 25 25.24 -9.92 -5.80
N LEU A 26 25.34 -10.38 -4.56
CA LEU A 26 26.45 -11.20 -4.05
C LEU A 26 26.20 -12.70 -4.20
N TYR A 27 24.96 -13.15 -4.39
CA TYR A 27 24.63 -14.57 -4.54
C TYR A 27 25.11 -15.25 -5.84
N PRO A 28 25.12 -14.59 -7.02
CA PRO A 28 25.61 -15.20 -8.25
C PRO A 28 27.07 -15.71 -8.18
N PRO A 29 28.05 -14.95 -7.66
CA PRO A 29 29.42 -15.46 -7.53
C PRO A 29 29.60 -16.52 -6.42
N LEU A 30 28.58 -16.77 -5.60
CA LEU A 30 28.61 -17.75 -4.52
C LEU A 30 27.85 -19.05 -4.85
N ASP A 31 27.30 -19.16 -6.07
CA ASP A 31 26.46 -20.30 -6.50
C ASP A 31 25.26 -20.57 -5.56
N LEU A 32 24.73 -19.49 -4.99
CA LEU A 32 23.61 -19.49 -4.03
C LEU A 32 22.39 -18.72 -4.59
N GLU A 33 22.33 -18.61 -5.92
CA GLU A 33 21.33 -17.79 -6.61
C GLU A 33 19.90 -18.28 -6.38
N GLU A 34 19.67 -19.61 -6.41
CA GLU A 34 18.34 -20.19 -6.29
C GLU A 34 17.73 -19.96 -4.88
N GLU A 35 18.49 -20.22 -3.81
CA GLU A 35 18.08 -19.95 -2.43
C GLU A 35 17.87 -18.44 -2.19
N GLY A 36 18.79 -17.61 -2.68
CA GLY A 36 18.71 -16.15 -2.56
C GLY A 36 17.48 -15.59 -3.29
N LEU A 37 17.16 -16.13 -4.46
CA LEU A 37 15.99 -15.77 -5.25
C LEU A 37 14.69 -16.15 -4.53
N GLN A 38 14.62 -17.36 -3.96
CA GLN A 38 13.45 -17.79 -3.20
C GLN A 38 13.18 -16.86 -2.00
N ALA A 39 14.22 -16.51 -1.25
CA ALA A 39 14.12 -15.59 -0.12
C ALA A 39 13.72 -14.17 -0.55
N TYR A 40 14.23 -13.70 -1.69
CA TYR A 40 13.85 -12.41 -2.25
C TYR A 40 12.38 -12.36 -2.69
N VAL A 41 11.88 -13.40 -3.35
CA VAL A 41 10.47 -13.51 -3.73
C VAL A 41 9.58 -13.54 -2.48
N GLY A 42 9.98 -14.27 -1.44
CA GLY A 42 9.28 -14.28 -0.15
C GLY A 42 9.21 -12.89 0.49
N TYR A 43 10.33 -12.16 0.46
CA TYR A 43 10.39 -10.79 0.92
C TYR A 43 9.47 -9.85 0.12
N LEU A 44 9.52 -9.90 -1.21
CA LEU A 44 8.65 -9.09 -2.06
C LEU A 44 7.18 -9.34 -1.77
N LYS A 45 6.76 -10.62 -1.66
CA LYS A 45 5.39 -10.99 -1.28
C LYS A 45 4.99 -10.35 0.06
N LYS A 46 5.87 -10.41 1.06
CA LYS A 46 5.61 -9.82 2.39
C LYS A 46 5.47 -8.31 2.34
N VAL A 47 6.37 -7.61 1.66
CA VAL A 47 6.32 -6.14 1.53
C VAL A 47 5.07 -5.70 0.75
N ILE A 48 4.79 -6.34 -0.38
CA ILE A 48 3.62 -6.01 -1.20
C ILE A 48 2.34 -6.21 -0.39
N SER A 49 2.21 -7.36 0.28
CA SER A 49 1.05 -7.66 1.13
C SER A 49 0.86 -6.66 2.27
N MET A 50 1.94 -6.23 2.95
CA MET A 50 1.83 -5.23 4.01
C MET A 50 1.43 -3.86 3.49
N ARG A 51 2.04 -3.40 2.39
CA ARG A 51 1.73 -2.10 1.80
C ARG A 51 0.30 -2.05 1.26
N SER A 52 -0.11 -3.09 0.52
CA SER A 52 -1.47 -3.17 -0.02
C SER A 52 -2.53 -3.21 1.08
N ARG A 53 -2.23 -3.86 2.22
CA ARG A 53 -3.15 -3.91 3.35
C ARG A 53 -3.31 -2.54 4.01
N LEU A 54 -2.22 -1.82 4.23
CA LEU A 54 -2.27 -0.45 4.77
C LEU A 54 -3.04 0.50 3.85
N GLU A 55 -2.78 0.47 2.54
CA GLU A 55 -3.50 1.29 1.56
C GLU A 55 -5.00 0.97 1.54
N PHE A 56 -5.35 -0.32 1.65
CA PHE A 56 -6.74 -0.75 1.71
C PHE A 56 -7.43 -0.33 3.02
N ASP A 57 -6.78 -0.51 4.16
CA ASP A 57 -7.31 -0.12 5.47
C ASP A 57 -7.56 1.42 5.51
N GLN A 58 -6.63 2.22 4.96
CA GLN A 58 -6.81 3.67 4.80
C GLN A 58 -8.01 4.02 3.90
N LEU A 59 -8.18 3.31 2.79
CA LEU A 59 -9.32 3.52 1.89
C LEU A 59 -10.65 3.20 2.59
N VAL A 60 -10.71 2.10 3.34
CA VAL A 60 -11.90 1.71 4.11
C VAL A 60 -12.24 2.78 5.14
N GLU A 61 -11.25 3.27 5.90
CA GLU A 61 -11.45 4.33 6.88
C GLU A 61 -12.03 5.60 6.25
N LEU A 62 -11.52 6.00 5.07
CA LEU A 62 -12.07 7.15 4.33
C LEU A 62 -13.52 6.91 3.88
N MET A 63 -13.86 5.70 3.44
CA MET A 63 -15.24 5.36 3.07
C MET A 63 -16.19 5.39 4.26
N GLU A 64 -15.76 4.89 5.42
CA GLU A 64 -16.53 4.94 6.67
C GLU A 64 -16.75 6.37 7.16
N GLN A 65 -15.73 7.24 7.05
CA GLN A 65 -15.84 8.67 7.34
C GLN A 65 -16.84 9.36 6.40
N LEU A 66 -16.80 9.07 5.10
CA LEU A 66 -17.75 9.59 4.12
C LEU A 66 -19.19 9.15 4.40
N TYR A 67 -19.39 7.88 4.79
CA TYR A 67 -20.71 7.37 5.16
C TYR A 67 -21.23 8.01 6.45
N SER A 68 -20.37 8.19 7.44
CA SER A 68 -20.71 8.86 8.71
C SER A 68 -21.10 10.32 8.49
N PHE A 69 -20.37 11.06 7.63
CA PHE A 69 -20.70 12.44 7.26
C PHE A 69 -22.02 12.56 6.48
N SER A 70 -22.41 11.51 5.75
CA SER A 70 -23.65 11.46 4.99
C SER A 70 -24.91 11.26 5.87
N SER A 71 -24.76 10.86 7.14
CA SER A 71 -25.86 10.60 8.07
C SER A 71 -26.11 11.71 9.12
N VAL A 72 -25.20 12.68 9.25
CA VAL A 72 -25.38 13.88 10.10
C VAL A 72 -25.66 15.09 9.20
N GLY A 73 -26.84 15.08 8.58
CA GLY A 73 -27.24 16.12 7.63
C GLY A 73 -28.68 15.97 7.17
N ASN A 74 -29.62 15.80 8.11
CA ASN A 74 -31.04 15.91 7.79
C ASN A 74 -31.83 16.51 8.96
N GLN A 75 -31.71 17.83 9.11
CA GLN A 75 -32.87 18.71 9.26
C GLN A 75 -32.56 20.02 8.51
N GLY A 76 -33.20 20.20 7.36
CA GLY A 76 -33.07 21.43 6.57
C GLY A 76 -32.85 21.15 5.09
N GLN A 77 -33.98 21.10 4.39
CA GLN A 77 -34.21 21.28 2.96
C GLN A 77 -33.10 22.02 2.16
N ASP A 78 -32.91 21.55 0.93
CA ASP A 78 -32.31 22.21 -0.25
C ASP A 78 -30.87 21.79 -0.65
N ASN A 79 -30.82 21.02 -1.76
CA ASN A 79 -29.86 21.04 -2.87
C ASN A 79 -29.02 19.75 -3.09
N PRO A 80 -29.11 19.07 -4.27
CA PRO A 80 -28.23 17.96 -4.62
C PRO A 80 -26.93 18.52 -5.19
N SER A 81 -25.95 18.78 -4.33
CA SER A 81 -24.56 19.06 -4.73
C SER A 81 -23.65 18.03 -4.08
N SER A 82 -23.78 16.77 -4.48
CA SER A 82 -22.83 15.71 -4.11
C SER A 82 -21.51 15.94 -4.87
N CYS A 83 -20.66 16.83 -4.36
CA CYS A 83 -19.28 16.89 -4.82
C CYS A 83 -18.54 15.68 -4.22
N VAL A 84 -18.30 14.67 -5.05
CA VAL A 84 -17.42 13.53 -4.70
C VAL A 84 -15.98 14.00 -4.88
N PRO A 85 -15.13 14.04 -3.83
CA PRO A 85 -13.80 14.63 -3.92
C PRO A 85 -12.79 13.78 -4.71
N ALA A 86 -13.12 12.53 -5.09
CA ALA A 86 -12.21 11.62 -5.79
C ALA A 86 -11.95 12.00 -7.26
N TYR A 87 -12.82 12.80 -7.87
CA TYR A 87 -12.66 13.29 -9.24
C TYR A 87 -13.08 14.75 -9.22
N GLY A 88 -12.14 15.69 -9.32
CA GLY A 88 -12.36 17.14 -9.14
C GLY A 88 -13.31 17.81 -10.14
N ILE A 89 -14.54 17.32 -10.26
CA ILE A 89 -15.59 17.79 -11.16
C ILE A 89 -16.82 18.10 -10.29
N CYS A 90 -16.78 19.22 -9.57
CA CYS A 90 -18.03 19.85 -9.12
C CYS A 90 -18.70 20.46 -10.36
N SER A 91 -19.69 19.77 -10.92
CA SER A 91 -20.53 20.35 -11.97
C SER A 91 -21.42 21.42 -11.34
N LYS A 92 -21.04 22.70 -11.50
CA LYS A 92 -21.90 23.83 -11.13
C LYS A 92 -23.13 23.81 -12.02
N ALA A 93 -24.27 23.43 -11.45
CA ALA A 93 -25.57 23.77 -12.00
C ALA A 93 -25.75 25.30 -12.02
N SER A 94 -26.63 25.76 -12.92
CA SER A 94 -27.16 27.13 -13.03
C SER A 94 -26.39 28.10 -13.94
N LEU A 95 -26.62 27.96 -15.24
CA LEU A 95 -26.73 29.13 -16.12
C LEU A 95 -28.21 29.30 -16.44
N ARG A 96 -28.79 30.33 -15.79
CA ARG A 96 -30.07 30.92 -16.15
C ARG A 96 -30.06 31.28 -17.63
N TYR A 97 -31.07 30.83 -18.37
CA TYR A 97 -31.77 31.60 -19.39
C TYR A 97 -33.24 31.18 -19.37
#